data_AF-A0AAX1L7X8-F1
#
_entry.id   AF-A0AAX1L7X8-F1
#
_cell.length_a   1.000
_cell.length_b   1.000
_cell.length_c   1.000
_cell.angle_alpha   90.00
_cell.angle_beta   90.00
_cell.angle_gamma   90.00
#
_symmetry.space_group_name_H-M   'P 1'
#
loop_
_entity.id
_entity.type
_entity.pdbx_description
1 polymer ?
#
loop_
_entity_poly.entity_id
_entity_poly.type
_entity_poly.pdbx_seq_one_letter_code
_entity_poly.pdbx_strand_id
1 'polypeptide(L)'
;MLTRLRQPRALVAIALLLAMFAAAPVARALTLTEGHIDAFYVTSDLTLALKDDAGLHAPEDVTLAIPASAYREETAAILGEGAYFLPQAQDPALIWPGWDTTESGTALSIQFLDVQGPGSVYLFSQGTFGGTAPLLDGDSLELTSGSAIPQDHPGHVHANWAFTAPGTYTMTVKAVAPDGRETNTATYRWVVGNADNADNAEEEEVAPAATATTVSPASSAPTPTSAPAEQRTLADTGISVMGLAIAFLGLGLVVFGAGIVAARRA
;
A
#
# COMPACT_ATOMS: atom_id res chain seq x y z
N MET A 1 -62.42 63.09 13.64
CA MET A 1 -62.20 63.28 15.10
C MET A 1 -61.55 62.02 15.63
N LEU A 2 -60.42 62.20 16.34
CA LEU A 2 -59.59 61.28 17.14
C LEU A 2 -60.15 59.87 17.41
N THR A 3 -59.34 58.80 17.49
CA THR A 3 -58.25 58.68 18.47
C THR A 3 -57.35 57.48 18.13
N ARG A 4 -56.03 57.68 18.26
CA ARG A 4 -55.02 56.61 18.21
C ARG A 4 -55.19 55.67 19.42
N LEU A 5 -55.08 54.37 19.22
CA LEU A 5 -54.44 53.49 20.19
C LEU A 5 -53.30 52.73 19.50
N ARG A 6 -52.07 53.10 19.87
CA ARG A 6 -50.88 52.25 19.75
C ARG A 6 -50.99 51.17 20.82
N GLN A 7 -50.65 49.93 20.50
CA GLN A 7 -49.97 48.98 21.39
C GLN A 7 -49.28 47.89 20.54
N PRO A 8 -48.23 47.25 21.09
CA PRO A 8 -46.98 47.02 20.38
C PRO A 8 -46.79 45.59 19.87
N ARG A 9 -45.87 45.50 18.91
CA ARG A 9 -45.09 44.36 18.44
C ARG A 9 -45.11 43.13 19.35
N ALA A 10 -45.71 42.04 18.86
CA ALA A 10 -45.20 40.70 19.11
C ALA A 10 -44.60 40.20 17.79
N LEU A 11 -43.26 40.23 17.70
CA LEU A 11 -42.55 39.41 16.73
C LEU A 11 -42.77 37.95 17.14
N VAL A 12 -43.38 37.16 16.28
CA VAL A 12 -43.21 35.71 16.30
C VAL A 12 -42.62 35.33 14.96
N ALA A 13 -41.30 35.23 14.94
CA ALA A 13 -40.55 34.63 13.86
C ALA A 13 -40.61 33.12 14.03
N ILE A 14 -41.25 32.42 13.10
CA ILE A 14 -41.04 30.98 12.89
C ILE A 14 -40.88 30.79 11.38
N ALA A 15 -39.64 30.90 10.92
CA ALA A 15 -39.23 30.34 9.63
C ALA A 15 -38.69 28.94 9.92
N LEU A 16 -39.53 27.92 9.74
CA LEU A 16 -39.11 26.53 9.74
C LEU A 16 -38.47 26.25 8.38
N LEU A 17 -37.15 26.41 8.29
CA LEU A 17 -36.40 25.96 7.11
C LEU A 17 -36.08 24.47 7.30
N LEU A 18 -36.92 23.60 6.73
CA LEU A 18 -36.61 22.17 6.63
C LEU A 18 -35.48 22.02 5.60
N ALA A 19 -34.24 21.87 6.07
CA ALA A 19 -33.14 21.44 5.21
C ALA A 19 -33.35 19.95 4.88
N MET A 20 -33.93 19.66 3.72
CA MET A 20 -33.81 18.33 3.13
C MET A 20 -32.37 18.18 2.63
N PHE A 21 -31.48 17.71 3.51
CA PHE A 21 -30.29 17.02 3.06
C PHE A 21 -30.76 15.67 2.53
N ALA A 22 -31.00 15.58 1.21
CA ALA A 22 -30.94 14.29 0.56
C ALA A 22 -29.50 13.82 0.72
N ALA A 23 -29.26 12.86 1.62
CA ALA A 23 -28.01 12.13 1.63
C ALA A 23 -27.87 11.53 0.23
N ALA A 24 -26.85 11.96 -0.52
CA ALA A 24 -26.48 11.26 -1.73
C ALA A 24 -26.23 9.80 -1.36
N PRO A 25 -26.64 8.82 -2.20
CA PRO A 25 -26.26 7.44 -1.96
C PRO A 25 -24.73 7.39 -1.88
N VAL A 26 -24.20 7.03 -0.71
CA VAL A 26 -22.79 6.67 -0.59
C VAL A 26 -22.63 5.47 -1.52
N ALA A 27 -21.91 5.65 -2.63
CA ALA A 27 -21.55 4.54 -3.49
C ALA A 27 -20.84 3.51 -2.60
N ARG A 28 -21.30 2.26 -2.64
CA ARG A 28 -20.64 1.21 -1.87
C ARG A 28 -19.25 1.03 -2.46
N ALA A 29 -18.21 1.34 -1.70
CA ALA A 29 -16.83 1.07 -2.09
C ALA A 29 -16.70 -0.41 -2.44
N LEU A 30 -16.06 -0.71 -3.58
CA LEU A 30 -15.78 -2.07 -4.03
C LEU A 30 -14.60 -2.61 -3.23
N THR A 31 -14.76 -3.75 -2.57
CA THR A 31 -13.64 -4.41 -1.88
C THR A 31 -13.18 -5.62 -2.69
N LEU A 32 -11.92 -5.60 -3.13
CA LEU A 32 -11.27 -6.71 -3.82
C LEU A 32 -10.44 -7.53 -2.83
N THR A 33 -10.78 -8.81 -2.68
CA THR A 33 -10.10 -9.75 -1.77
C THR A 33 -9.28 -10.80 -2.49
N GLU A 34 -9.53 -11.01 -3.78
CA GLU A 34 -8.87 -11.99 -4.63
C GLU A 34 -8.87 -11.55 -6.10
N GLY A 35 -8.06 -12.20 -6.93
CA GLY A 35 -8.11 -12.06 -8.40
C GLY A 35 -6.97 -11.24 -9.00
N HIS A 36 -7.00 -11.13 -10.34
CA HIS A 36 -6.03 -10.35 -11.11
C HIS A 36 -6.30 -8.86 -10.91
N ILE A 37 -5.27 -8.10 -10.52
CA ILE A 37 -5.40 -6.66 -10.27
C ILE A 37 -4.20 -5.92 -10.85
N ASP A 38 -4.44 -5.08 -11.85
CA ASP A 38 -3.51 -4.03 -12.23
C ASP A 38 -3.84 -2.80 -11.37
N ALA A 39 -3.21 -2.72 -10.20
CA ALA A 39 -3.42 -1.64 -9.26
C ALA A 39 -3.07 -0.30 -9.94
N PHE A 40 -1.95 -0.24 -10.66
CA PHE A 40 -1.60 0.93 -11.46
C PHE A 40 -1.82 0.62 -12.94
N TYR A 41 -3.04 0.86 -13.40
CA TYR A 41 -3.39 0.74 -14.82
C TYR A 41 -3.28 2.10 -15.50
N VAL A 42 -2.50 2.22 -16.56
CA VAL A 42 -2.38 3.48 -17.33
C VAL A 42 -2.97 3.32 -18.72
N THR A 43 -4.09 4.00 -18.93
CA THR A 43 -4.85 4.00 -20.20
C THR A 43 -4.08 4.73 -21.31
N SER A 44 -4.54 4.55 -22.54
CA SER A 44 -3.97 5.24 -23.72
C SER A 44 -4.05 6.77 -23.70
N ASP A 45 -4.95 7.36 -22.92
CA ASP A 45 -5.07 8.81 -22.72
C ASP A 45 -4.30 9.32 -21.49
N LEU A 46 -3.42 8.50 -20.90
CA LEU A 46 -2.69 8.77 -19.67
C LEU A 46 -3.61 9.05 -18.47
N THR A 47 -4.61 8.20 -18.27
CA THR A 47 -5.37 8.15 -17.02
C THR A 47 -4.85 6.99 -16.17
N LEU A 48 -4.51 7.28 -14.93
CA LEU A 48 -4.19 6.30 -13.90
C LEU A 48 -5.49 5.80 -13.27
N ALA A 49 -5.73 4.50 -13.39
CA ALA A 49 -6.90 3.78 -12.91
C ALA A 49 -6.48 2.48 -12.21
N LEU A 50 -7.47 1.75 -11.70
CA LEU A 50 -7.33 0.37 -11.26
C LEU A 50 -8.09 -0.53 -12.23
N LYS A 51 -7.52 -1.69 -12.58
CA LYS A 51 -8.20 -2.69 -13.42
C LYS A 51 -8.21 -4.05 -12.76
N ASP A 52 -9.37 -4.70 -12.76
CA ASP A 52 -9.53 -6.10 -12.38
C ASP A 52 -10.22 -6.89 -13.50
N ASP A 53 -10.59 -8.15 -13.21
CA ASP A 53 -11.31 -9.03 -14.13
C ASP A 53 -12.69 -8.48 -14.54
N ALA A 54 -13.30 -7.59 -13.74
CA ALA A 54 -14.60 -6.99 -14.02
C ALA A 54 -14.49 -5.71 -14.86
N GLY A 55 -13.35 -5.01 -14.81
CA GLY A 55 -13.05 -3.87 -15.67
C GLY A 55 -12.25 -2.77 -14.99
N LEU A 56 -12.43 -1.55 -15.48
CA LEU A 56 -11.76 -0.36 -14.95
C LEU A 56 -12.57 0.28 -13.82
N HIS A 57 -11.86 0.74 -12.81
CA HIS A 57 -12.39 1.42 -11.64
C HIS A 57 -11.59 2.68 -11.35
N ALA A 58 -12.24 3.68 -10.75
CA ALA A 58 -11.52 4.76 -10.08
C ALA A 58 -10.83 4.18 -8.85
N PRO A 59 -9.51 4.41 -8.64
CA PRO A 59 -8.79 3.85 -7.50
C PRO A 59 -9.41 4.17 -6.14
N GLU A 60 -9.96 5.37 -5.98
CA GLU A 60 -10.62 5.85 -4.77
C GLU A 60 -11.93 5.10 -4.43
N ASP A 61 -12.56 4.44 -5.40
CA ASP A 61 -13.78 3.65 -5.20
C ASP A 61 -13.47 2.20 -4.81
N VAL A 62 -12.19 1.82 -4.73
CA VAL A 62 -11.74 0.44 -4.53
C VAL A 62 -10.88 0.30 -3.27
N THR A 63 -11.18 -0.73 -2.49
CA THR A 63 -10.31 -1.19 -1.40
C THR A 63 -9.65 -2.51 -1.77
N LEU A 64 -8.32 -2.53 -1.70
CA LEU A 64 -7.50 -3.72 -1.86
C LEU A 64 -7.33 -4.41 -0.50
N ALA A 65 -8.07 -5.49 -0.27
CA ALA A 65 -8.11 -6.18 1.01
C ALA A 65 -7.16 -7.38 1.03
N ILE A 66 -6.26 -7.39 2.00
CA ILE A 66 -5.27 -8.44 2.24
C ILE A 66 -5.67 -9.19 3.52
N PRO A 67 -6.00 -10.48 3.45
CA PRO A 67 -6.51 -11.22 4.60
C PRO A 67 -5.42 -11.51 5.63
N ALA A 68 -5.82 -11.79 6.88
CA ALA A 68 -4.89 -12.21 7.93
C ALA A 68 -4.09 -13.47 7.57
N SER A 69 -4.71 -14.36 6.78
CA SER A 69 -4.09 -15.58 6.25
C SER A 69 -2.95 -15.31 5.26
N ALA A 70 -2.72 -14.07 4.82
CA ALA A 70 -1.57 -13.70 3.99
C ALA A 70 -0.26 -13.53 4.79
N TYR A 71 -0.31 -13.52 6.13
CA TYR A 71 0.89 -13.35 6.96
C TYR A 71 1.85 -14.55 6.84
N ARG A 72 3.14 -14.26 6.66
CA ARG A 72 4.23 -15.23 6.51
C ARG A 72 5.40 -14.81 7.39
N GLU A 73 5.83 -15.69 8.29
CA GLU A 73 7.05 -15.47 9.09
C GLU A 73 8.32 -15.61 8.23
N GLU A 74 8.23 -16.37 7.14
CA GLU A 74 9.35 -16.68 6.26
C GLU A 74 9.91 -15.44 5.53
N THR A 75 9.13 -14.36 5.42
CA THR A 75 9.61 -13.09 4.85
C THR A 75 10.74 -12.47 5.66
N ALA A 76 10.91 -12.86 6.93
CA ALA A 76 12.00 -12.38 7.78
C ALA A 76 13.38 -12.69 7.20
N ALA A 77 13.49 -13.74 6.37
CA ALA A 77 14.73 -14.08 5.68
C ALA A 77 15.17 -13.03 4.64
N ILE A 78 14.22 -12.21 4.15
CA ILE A 78 14.46 -11.19 3.12
C ILE A 78 14.33 -9.79 3.70
N LEU A 79 13.29 -9.57 4.52
CA LEU A 79 12.89 -8.24 5.02
C LEU A 79 13.38 -7.96 6.45
N GLY A 80 13.87 -8.98 7.15
CA GLY A 80 14.23 -8.88 8.57
C GLY A 80 13.06 -9.08 9.54
N GLU A 81 11.82 -9.12 9.04
CA GLU A 81 10.61 -9.40 9.82
C GLU A 81 9.51 -10.15 9.03
N GLY A 82 8.55 -10.73 9.76
CA GLY A 82 7.35 -11.35 9.20
C GLY A 82 6.40 -10.31 8.60
N ALA A 83 5.70 -10.65 7.52
CA ALA A 83 4.86 -9.71 6.79
C ALA A 83 3.64 -10.38 6.14
N TYR A 84 2.60 -9.59 5.87
CA TYR A 84 1.48 -9.96 5.00
C TYR A 84 1.96 -9.94 3.56
N PHE A 85 2.09 -11.13 2.96
CA PHE A 85 2.82 -11.33 1.72
C PHE A 85 1.88 -11.67 0.56
N LEU A 86 1.99 -10.90 -0.52
CA LEU A 86 1.34 -11.19 -1.80
C LEU A 86 2.42 -11.65 -2.80
N PRO A 87 2.43 -12.92 -3.20
CA PRO A 87 3.46 -13.43 -4.10
C PRO A 87 3.28 -12.92 -5.54
N GLN A 88 4.41 -12.72 -6.24
CA GLN A 88 4.41 -12.41 -7.68
C GLN A 88 3.80 -13.55 -8.51
N ALA A 89 3.87 -14.79 -8.02
CA ALA A 89 3.18 -15.92 -8.60
C ALA A 89 1.78 -15.99 -8.01
N GLN A 90 0.76 -16.10 -8.85
CA GLN A 90 -0.62 -16.02 -8.42
C GLN A 90 -0.97 -17.07 -7.35
N ASP A 91 -1.50 -16.59 -6.22
CA ASP A 91 -2.23 -17.39 -5.23
C ASP A 91 -3.72 -17.10 -5.41
N PRO A 92 -4.56 -18.10 -5.74
CA PRO A 92 -5.97 -17.87 -6.02
C PRO A 92 -6.77 -17.41 -4.79
N ALA A 93 -6.22 -17.51 -3.58
CA ALA A 93 -6.87 -17.05 -2.36
C ALA A 93 -6.54 -15.59 -1.98
N LEU A 94 -5.76 -14.89 -2.81
CA LEU A 94 -5.27 -13.54 -2.55
C LEU A 94 -5.49 -12.65 -3.76
N ILE A 95 -5.53 -11.34 -3.53
CA ILE A 95 -5.36 -10.38 -4.60
C ILE A 95 -3.98 -10.56 -5.23
N TRP A 96 -3.89 -10.39 -6.54
CA TRP A 96 -2.66 -10.48 -7.29
C TRP A 96 -2.34 -9.12 -7.92
N PRO A 97 -1.77 -8.18 -7.15
CA PRO A 97 -1.56 -6.81 -7.59
C PRO A 97 -0.32 -6.64 -8.47
N GLY A 98 -0.44 -5.74 -9.43
CA GLY A 98 0.58 -5.38 -10.39
C GLY A 98 0.30 -4.01 -11.02
N TRP A 99 0.87 -3.80 -12.20
CA TRP A 99 0.60 -2.64 -13.03
C TRP A 99 0.59 -3.04 -14.51
N ASP A 100 -0.20 -2.31 -15.30
CA ASP A 100 -0.22 -2.43 -16.75
C ASP A 100 -0.18 -1.04 -17.38
N THR A 101 0.86 -0.84 -18.18
CA THR A 101 1.16 0.40 -18.90
C THR A 101 1.12 0.20 -20.41
N THR A 102 0.71 -0.98 -20.87
CA THR A 102 0.74 -1.37 -22.29
C THR A 102 -0.02 -0.38 -23.16
N GLU A 103 -1.21 0.05 -22.73
CA GLU A 103 -2.05 0.99 -23.48
C GLU A 103 -1.46 2.40 -23.59
N SER A 104 -0.64 2.82 -22.62
CA SER A 104 0.00 4.14 -22.63
C SER A 104 0.94 4.33 -23.83
N GLY A 105 1.47 3.22 -24.38
CA GLY A 105 2.37 3.23 -25.53
C GLY A 105 3.71 3.94 -25.29
N THR A 106 4.05 4.27 -24.05
CA THR A 106 5.28 4.98 -23.69
C THR A 106 5.90 4.44 -22.39
N ALA A 107 7.17 4.77 -22.15
CA ALA A 107 7.81 4.52 -20.87
C ALA A 107 7.19 5.42 -19.81
N LEU A 108 7.15 4.95 -18.56
CA LEU A 108 6.56 5.69 -17.44
C LEU A 108 7.38 5.52 -16.17
N SER A 109 7.35 6.54 -15.32
CA SER A 109 7.76 6.48 -13.92
C SER A 109 6.49 6.55 -13.07
N ILE A 110 6.11 5.46 -12.41
CA ILE A 110 4.96 5.43 -11.48
C ILE A 110 5.46 5.92 -10.12
N GLN A 111 5.07 7.12 -9.74
CA GLN A 111 5.59 7.85 -8.58
C GLN A 111 4.64 7.77 -7.41
N PHE A 112 5.17 7.35 -6.26
CA PHE A 112 4.46 7.33 -4.98
C PHE A 112 4.70 8.65 -4.28
N LEU A 113 3.75 9.58 -4.43
CA LEU A 113 3.84 10.91 -3.85
C LEU A 113 3.76 10.87 -2.32
N ASP A 114 2.90 9.99 -1.82
CA ASP A 114 2.70 9.83 -0.39
C ASP A 114 2.27 8.40 -0.06
N VAL A 115 2.88 7.82 0.97
CA VAL A 115 2.66 6.45 1.43
C VAL A 115 2.48 6.51 2.93
N GLN A 116 1.29 6.16 3.39
CA GLN A 116 0.94 6.17 4.81
C GLN A 116 0.45 4.79 5.22
N GLY A 117 0.74 4.41 6.46
CA GLY A 117 0.26 3.18 7.05
C GLY A 117 0.99 2.83 8.35
N PRO A 118 0.55 1.78 9.05
CA PRO A 118 1.06 1.39 10.36
C PRO A 118 2.42 0.67 10.34
N GLY A 119 2.93 0.29 9.16
CA GLY A 119 4.20 -0.41 8.99
C GLY A 119 4.87 -0.11 7.66
N SER A 120 5.93 -0.84 7.34
CA SER A 120 6.64 -0.72 6.08
C SER A 120 5.93 -1.48 4.96
N VAL A 121 6.10 -0.99 3.73
CA VAL A 121 5.64 -1.64 2.49
C VAL A 121 6.86 -1.99 1.67
N TYR A 122 6.91 -3.22 1.14
CA TYR A 122 7.98 -3.67 0.28
C TYR A 122 7.44 -4.10 -1.08
N LEU A 123 8.20 -3.79 -2.13
CA LEU A 123 7.90 -4.14 -3.51
C LEU A 123 9.16 -4.70 -4.18
N PHE A 124 9.11 -5.95 -4.61
CA PHE A 124 10.25 -6.62 -5.21
C PHE A 124 9.85 -7.79 -6.10
N SER A 125 10.77 -8.27 -6.94
CA SER A 125 10.58 -9.47 -7.76
C SER A 125 11.58 -10.56 -7.35
N GLN A 126 11.39 -11.75 -7.92
CA GLN A 126 12.42 -12.78 -7.88
C GLN A 126 13.48 -12.50 -8.96
N GLY A 127 14.75 -12.50 -8.57
CA GLY A 127 15.87 -12.39 -9.50
C GLY A 127 16.02 -13.61 -10.43
N THR A 128 16.63 -13.41 -11.59
CA THR A 128 16.83 -14.42 -12.66
C THR A 128 17.53 -15.69 -12.18
N PHE A 129 18.41 -15.58 -11.19
CA PHE A 129 19.18 -16.71 -10.64
C PHE A 129 18.68 -17.13 -9.24
N GLY A 130 17.45 -16.73 -8.90
CA GLY A 130 16.94 -16.77 -7.53
C GLY A 130 17.32 -15.52 -6.74
N GLY A 131 16.80 -15.43 -5.51
CA GLY A 131 16.96 -14.27 -4.65
C GLY A 131 16.01 -13.11 -4.99
N THR A 132 16.19 -12.00 -4.29
CA THR A 132 15.33 -10.82 -4.36
C THR A 132 15.90 -9.79 -5.32
N ALA A 133 15.07 -9.22 -6.19
CA ALA A 133 15.42 -8.14 -7.10
C ALA A 133 14.55 -6.89 -6.82
N PRO A 134 15.16 -5.71 -6.61
CA PRO A 134 14.42 -4.48 -6.40
C PRO A 134 13.65 -4.07 -7.66
N LEU A 135 12.53 -3.40 -7.45
CA LEU A 135 11.66 -2.86 -8.51
C LEU A 135 11.49 -1.34 -8.43
N LEU A 136 12.06 -0.73 -7.39
CA LEU A 136 12.00 0.70 -7.15
C LEU A 136 13.30 1.35 -7.62
N ASP A 137 13.21 2.63 -8.00
CA ASP A 137 14.38 3.47 -8.23
C ASP A 137 15.35 3.43 -7.05
N GLY A 138 16.65 3.45 -7.34
CA GLY A 138 17.70 3.41 -6.31
C GLY A 138 17.93 2.02 -5.70
N ASP A 139 17.49 0.96 -6.37
CA ASP A 139 17.68 -0.44 -5.96
C ASP A 139 17.07 -0.76 -4.57
N SER A 140 16.03 -0.02 -4.17
CA SER A 140 15.31 -0.23 -2.90
C SER A 140 14.28 -1.36 -2.99
N LEU A 141 14.08 -2.07 -1.88
CA LEU A 141 12.92 -2.95 -1.69
C LEU A 141 11.79 -2.24 -0.97
N GLU A 142 12.11 -1.28 -0.09
CA GLU A 142 11.12 -0.56 0.71
C GLU A 142 10.52 0.58 -0.11
N LEU A 143 9.19 0.56 -0.21
CA LEU A 143 8.37 1.55 -0.88
C LEU A 143 7.96 2.61 0.13
N THR A 144 8.38 3.85 -0.12
CA THR A 144 8.14 5.01 0.76
C THR A 144 7.65 6.20 -0.07
N SER A 145 7.21 7.28 0.60
CA SER A 145 6.91 8.53 -0.08
C SER A 145 8.15 9.04 -0.84
N GLY A 146 7.99 9.31 -2.14
CA GLY A 146 9.06 9.68 -3.06
C GLY A 146 9.67 8.50 -3.85
N SER A 147 9.31 7.25 -3.54
CA SER A 147 9.68 6.10 -4.36
C SER A 147 9.03 6.17 -5.75
N ALA A 148 9.65 5.50 -6.73
CA ALA A 148 9.07 5.33 -8.06
C ALA A 148 9.37 3.95 -8.64
N ILE A 149 8.45 3.43 -9.43
CA ILE A 149 8.66 2.23 -10.27
C ILE A 149 9.04 2.73 -11.67
N PRO A 150 10.27 2.47 -12.15
CA PRO A 150 10.65 2.72 -13.53
C PRO A 150 10.08 1.63 -14.43
N GLN A 151 9.28 2.04 -15.42
CA GLN A 151 8.76 1.19 -16.47
C GLN A 151 9.32 1.64 -17.82
N ASP A 152 10.50 1.13 -18.16
CA ASP A 152 11.30 1.56 -19.32
C ASP A 152 10.61 1.34 -20.68
N HIS A 153 9.58 0.49 -20.71
CA HIS A 153 8.82 0.13 -21.90
C HIS A 153 7.39 -0.26 -21.51
N PRO A 154 6.38 -0.04 -22.37
CA PRO A 154 5.01 -0.47 -22.08
C PRO A 154 4.95 -1.95 -21.75
N GLY A 155 4.26 -2.31 -20.67
CA GLY A 155 4.16 -3.70 -20.25
C GLY A 155 3.25 -3.93 -19.06
N HIS A 156 3.09 -5.20 -18.76
CA HIS A 156 2.24 -5.76 -17.70
C HIS A 156 3.11 -6.55 -16.73
N VAL A 157 3.10 -6.17 -15.45
CA VAL A 157 3.97 -6.76 -14.43
C VAL A 157 3.19 -7.03 -13.14
N HIS A 158 3.39 -8.23 -12.59
CA HIS A 158 3.06 -8.56 -11.20
C HIS A 158 4.34 -8.75 -10.40
N ALA A 159 4.26 -8.41 -9.11
CA ALA A 159 5.40 -8.35 -8.21
C ALA A 159 5.07 -8.97 -6.86
N ASN A 160 6.10 -9.18 -6.04
CA ASN A 160 5.91 -9.51 -4.64
C ASN A 160 5.67 -8.21 -3.86
N TRP A 161 4.61 -8.23 -3.05
CA TRP A 161 4.30 -7.16 -2.11
C TRP A 161 4.36 -7.70 -0.68
N ALA A 162 4.84 -6.88 0.24
CA ALA A 162 4.81 -7.22 1.66
C ALA A 162 4.45 -6.01 2.52
N PHE A 163 3.59 -6.22 3.51
CA PHE A 163 3.18 -5.21 4.49
C PHE A 163 3.52 -5.73 5.89
N THR A 164 4.26 -4.97 6.70
CA THR A 164 4.78 -5.49 7.99
C THR A 164 3.80 -5.38 9.15
N ALA A 165 2.73 -4.59 9.01
CA ALA A 165 1.72 -4.41 10.05
C ALA A 165 0.29 -4.54 9.49
N PRO A 166 -0.68 -5.04 10.27
CA PRO A 166 -2.08 -4.95 9.90
C PRO A 166 -2.60 -3.52 10.04
N GLY A 167 -3.58 -3.15 9.22
CA GLY A 167 -4.26 -1.86 9.24
C GLY A 167 -4.43 -1.26 7.84
N THR A 168 -4.85 -0.01 7.79
CA THR A 168 -5.10 0.70 6.53
C THR A 168 -3.84 1.40 6.06
N TYR A 169 -3.50 1.21 4.79
CA TYR A 169 -2.46 1.93 4.08
C TYR A 169 -3.08 2.75 2.95
N THR A 170 -2.56 3.93 2.73
CA THR A 170 -2.93 4.79 1.60
C THR A 170 -1.70 5.13 0.77
N MET A 171 -1.82 5.04 -0.56
CA MET A 171 -0.76 5.40 -1.49
C MET A 171 -1.31 6.42 -2.49
N THR A 172 -0.79 7.65 -2.45
CA THR A 172 -1.08 8.67 -3.45
C THR A 172 -0.09 8.53 -4.60
N VAL A 173 -0.58 8.26 -5.80
CA VAL A 173 0.23 7.87 -6.95
C VAL A 173 -0.11 8.69 -8.19
N LYS A 174 0.91 8.97 -9.01
CA LYS A 174 0.78 9.45 -10.39
C LYS A 174 1.80 8.75 -11.28
N ALA A 175 1.59 8.71 -12.60
CA ALA A 175 2.63 8.28 -13.54
C ALA A 175 3.10 9.47 -14.40
N VAL A 176 4.40 9.49 -14.71
CA VAL A 176 5.05 10.56 -15.48
C VAL A 176 5.79 9.96 -16.67
N ALA A 177 5.51 10.47 -17.86
CA ALA A 177 6.21 10.10 -19.09
C ALA A 177 7.52 10.89 -19.26
N PRO A 178 8.51 10.39 -20.03
CA PRO A 178 9.79 11.07 -20.25
C PRO A 178 9.68 12.47 -20.86
N ASP A 179 8.58 12.77 -21.57
CA ASP A 179 8.33 14.09 -22.15
C ASP A 179 7.62 15.06 -21.19
N GLY A 180 7.42 14.65 -19.93
CA GLY A 180 6.82 15.45 -18.87
C GLY A 180 5.30 15.44 -18.82
N ARG A 181 4.62 14.69 -19.69
CA ARG A 181 3.17 14.44 -19.53
C ARG A 181 2.94 13.59 -18.28
N GLU A 182 1.88 13.90 -17.56
CA GLU A 182 1.51 13.22 -16.31
C GLU A 182 0.09 12.68 -16.40
N THR A 183 -0.19 11.63 -15.64
CA THR A 183 -1.56 11.17 -15.39
C THR A 183 -2.29 12.06 -14.39
N ASN A 184 -3.57 11.77 -14.13
CA ASN A 184 -4.19 12.18 -12.86
C ASN A 184 -3.39 11.63 -11.66
N THR A 185 -3.56 12.30 -10.52
CA THR A 185 -3.16 11.76 -9.21
C THR A 185 -4.33 10.98 -8.63
N ALA A 186 -4.08 9.77 -8.14
CA ALA A 186 -5.08 8.91 -7.53
C ALA A 186 -4.60 8.37 -6.18
N THR A 187 -5.54 8.09 -5.27
CA THR A 187 -5.22 7.52 -3.95
C THR A 187 -5.73 6.09 -3.88
N TYR A 188 -4.84 5.16 -3.57
CA TYR A 188 -5.13 3.74 -3.44
C TYR A 188 -5.23 3.37 -1.97
N ARG A 189 -6.29 2.64 -1.63
CA ARG A 189 -6.53 2.16 -0.27
C ARG A 189 -6.28 0.66 -0.16
N TRP A 190 -5.44 0.28 0.78
CA TRP A 190 -5.13 -1.11 1.11
C TRP A 190 -5.52 -1.39 2.54
N VAL A 191 -6.22 -2.49 2.80
CA VAL A 191 -6.59 -2.92 4.15
C VAL A 191 -5.91 -4.26 4.44
N VAL A 192 -4.96 -4.25 5.37
CA VAL A 192 -4.06 -5.37 5.64
C VAL A 192 -4.44 -6.10 6.92
N GLY A 193 -4.49 -7.42 6.84
CA GLY A 193 -4.74 -8.30 7.98
C GLY A 193 -6.19 -8.29 8.49
N ASN A 194 -7.08 -7.53 7.85
CA ASN A 194 -8.46 -7.36 8.29
C ASN A 194 -9.46 -7.21 7.13
N ALA A 195 -9.36 -8.10 6.14
CA ALA A 195 -10.17 -8.06 4.92
C ALA A 195 -11.69 -7.99 5.18
N ASP A 196 -12.19 -8.68 6.21
CA ASP A 196 -13.62 -8.69 6.55
C ASP A 196 -14.13 -7.34 7.09
N ASN A 197 -13.24 -6.47 7.55
CA ASN A 197 -13.57 -5.12 8.03
C ASN A 197 -13.13 -4.02 7.06
N ALA A 198 -12.71 -4.37 5.85
CA ALA A 198 -12.32 -3.40 4.82
C ALA A 198 -13.44 -2.39 4.51
N ASP A 199 -14.70 -2.85 4.56
CA ASP A 199 -15.93 -2.05 4.39
C ASP A 199 -16.20 -1.10 5.58
N ASN A 200 -15.61 -1.35 6.77
CA ASN A 200 -15.84 -0.57 8.00
C ASN A 200 -14.68 0.39 8.36
N ALA A 201 -13.52 0.22 7.73
CA ALA A 201 -12.33 1.01 8.08
C ALA A 201 -12.38 2.47 7.57
N GLU A 202 -13.53 2.97 7.11
CA GLU A 202 -13.80 4.39 6.87
C GLU A 202 -14.34 5.10 8.14
N GLU A 203 -14.80 4.36 9.16
CA GLU A 203 -15.38 4.95 10.39
C GLU A 203 -14.34 5.26 11.49
N GLU A 204 -13.11 4.76 11.39
CA GLU A 204 -12.09 4.96 12.44
C GLU A 204 -11.25 6.26 12.30
N GLU A 205 -11.39 7.01 11.20
CA GLU A 205 -10.64 8.24 10.94
C GLU A 205 -11.40 9.53 11.33
N VAL A 206 -12.25 9.51 12.38
CA VAL A 206 -12.83 10.75 12.93
C VAL A 206 -12.94 10.70 14.46
N ALA A 207 -11.82 10.73 15.17
CA ALA A 207 -11.80 11.09 16.58
C ALA A 207 -10.65 12.07 16.88
N PRO A 208 -10.92 13.36 17.16
CA PRO A 208 -9.88 14.30 17.53
C PRO A 208 -9.37 13.99 18.94
N ALA A 209 -8.04 13.98 19.08
CA ALA A 209 -7.33 13.80 20.34
C ALA A 209 -7.77 14.85 21.38
N ALA A 210 -8.37 14.38 22.48
CA ALA A 210 -8.59 15.17 23.69
C ALA A 210 -7.61 14.73 24.79
N THR A 211 -6.51 15.47 24.85
CA THR A 211 -5.73 15.92 26.01
C THR A 211 -5.84 15.12 27.34
N ALA A 212 -4.73 14.53 27.77
CA ALA A 212 -4.40 14.42 29.19
C ALA A 212 -2.89 14.61 29.42
N THR A 213 -2.55 15.80 29.89
CA THR A 213 -1.22 16.19 30.39
C THR A 213 -1.05 15.76 31.85
N THR A 214 0.21 15.60 32.27
CA THR A 214 0.78 15.53 33.64
C THR A 214 0.57 14.21 34.42
N VAL A 215 1.58 13.59 35.06
CA VAL A 215 2.68 14.12 35.88
C VAL A 215 3.86 13.11 35.97
N SER A 216 5.09 13.61 36.07
CA SER A 216 6.27 12.95 36.66
C SER A 216 6.59 13.64 38.01
N PRO A 217 7.26 13.00 39.01
CA PRO A 217 8.72 13.12 39.08
C PRO A 217 9.50 11.98 39.80
N ALA A 218 10.84 12.16 39.80
CA ALA A 218 11.91 11.60 40.64
C ALA A 218 12.54 10.26 40.19
N SER A 219 13.74 10.24 39.59
CA SER A 219 15.10 10.58 40.09
C SER A 219 15.74 9.45 40.93
N SER A 220 16.75 8.78 40.36
CA SER A 220 18.11 8.62 40.92
C SER A 220 19.00 7.79 39.99
N ALA A 221 20.12 8.38 39.55
CA ALA A 221 21.28 7.68 39.01
C ALA A 221 22.19 7.19 40.16
N PRO A 222 23.14 6.27 39.91
CA PRO A 222 24.50 6.74 39.62
C PRO A 222 25.28 5.90 38.57
N THR A 223 26.25 6.55 37.94
CA THR A 223 27.37 6.01 37.12
C THR A 223 28.69 6.20 37.89
N PRO A 224 29.90 5.80 37.39
CA PRO A 224 30.28 4.80 36.38
C PRO A 224 31.45 3.88 36.84
N THR A 225 31.83 2.87 36.05
CA THR A 225 33.21 2.33 36.02
C THR A 225 33.53 1.82 34.60
N SER A 226 34.78 2.04 34.20
CA SER A 226 35.37 2.19 32.87
C SER A 226 35.93 0.92 32.21
N ALA A 227 35.75 0.81 30.88
CA ALA A 227 36.69 0.50 29.75
C ALA A 227 37.71 -0.68 29.83
N PRO A 228 38.26 -1.24 28.71
CA PRO A 228 38.37 -0.65 27.36
C PRO A 228 38.13 -1.55 26.11
N ALA A 229 38.04 -0.82 25.00
CA ALA A 229 38.13 -1.08 23.55
C ALA A 229 38.69 -2.42 23.00
N GLU A 230 38.12 -2.84 21.87
CA GLU A 230 38.94 -3.13 20.68
C GLU A 230 38.20 -2.86 19.36
N GLN A 231 38.99 -2.36 18.41
CA GLN A 231 38.67 -1.74 17.13
C GLN A 231 39.04 -2.75 16.03
N ARG A 232 38.14 -3.09 15.09
CA ARG A 232 38.53 -3.65 13.79
C ARG A 232 37.64 -3.18 12.65
N THR A 233 38.32 -2.74 11.60
CA THR A 233 37.87 -2.04 10.38
C THR A 233 37.94 -2.94 9.14
N LEU A 234 37.06 -2.62 8.17
CA LEU A 234 37.18 -2.67 6.68
C LEU A 234 37.06 -3.99 5.89
N ALA A 235 36.12 -4.00 4.93
CA ALA A 235 36.29 -3.94 3.45
C ALA A 235 34.87 -4.08 2.85
N ASP A 236 34.28 -3.20 2.02
CA ASP A 236 34.65 -2.49 0.79
C ASP A 236 35.31 -3.35 -0.30
N THR A 237 34.47 -3.93 -1.15
CA THR A 237 34.75 -4.16 -2.58
C THR A 237 33.45 -4.10 -3.36
N GLY A 238 33.21 -3.00 -4.05
CA GLY A 238 32.17 -2.92 -5.08
C GLY A 238 32.53 -3.73 -6.33
N ILE A 239 31.51 -4.26 -7.01
CA ILE A 239 31.50 -4.43 -8.47
C ILE A 239 30.05 -4.24 -8.93
N SER A 240 29.84 -3.19 -9.71
CA SER A 240 28.64 -2.93 -10.50
C SER A 240 28.60 -3.88 -11.71
N VAL A 241 27.45 -4.49 -12.00
CA VAL A 241 27.12 -5.00 -13.34
C VAL A 241 25.61 -4.96 -13.58
N MET A 242 25.26 -4.25 -14.64
CA MET A 242 23.96 -4.19 -15.32
C MET A 242 23.42 -5.58 -15.68
N GLY A 243 22.09 -5.74 -15.72
CA GLY A 243 21.47 -6.89 -16.37
C GLY A 243 19.94 -6.95 -16.36
N LEU A 244 19.33 -6.38 -17.41
CA LEU A 244 18.11 -6.84 -18.12
C LEU A 244 17.06 -7.66 -17.33
N ALA A 245 15.90 -7.06 -17.04
CA ALA A 245 14.69 -7.81 -16.70
C ALA A 245 14.08 -8.41 -17.98
N ILE A 246 14.06 -9.74 -18.07
CA ILE A 246 13.30 -10.50 -19.07
C ILE A 246 12.05 -11.02 -18.38
N ALA A 247 10.87 -10.62 -18.88
CA ALA A 247 9.58 -11.14 -18.45
C ALA A 247 9.50 -12.66 -18.73
N PHE A 248 9.28 -13.47 -17.70
CA PHE A 248 8.94 -14.89 -17.86
C PHE A 248 7.64 -15.22 -17.16
N LEU A 249 6.68 -15.71 -17.95
CA LEU A 249 5.50 -16.44 -17.52
C LEU A 249 5.94 -17.68 -16.71
N GLY A 250 5.66 -17.66 -15.41
CA GLY A 250 5.92 -18.79 -14.51
C GLY A 250 4.92 -19.91 -14.70
N LEU A 251 5.36 -21.04 -15.27
CA LEU A 251 4.73 -22.34 -15.09
C LEU A 251 5.36 -22.99 -13.84
N GLY A 252 4.54 -23.26 -12.84
CA GLY A 252 4.97 -23.71 -11.52
C GLY A 252 5.67 -25.07 -11.50
N LEU A 253 6.63 -25.19 -10.58
CA LEU A 253 7.06 -26.47 -10.04
C LEU A 253 7.37 -26.30 -8.55
N VAL A 254 6.43 -26.73 -7.70
CA VAL A 254 6.66 -26.93 -6.27
C VAL A 254 7.32 -28.30 -6.09
N VAL A 255 8.55 -28.34 -5.57
CA VAL A 255 9.13 -29.57 -5.02
C VAL A 255 9.45 -29.32 -3.55
N PHE A 256 8.56 -29.77 -2.67
CA PHE A 256 8.85 -29.89 -1.25
C PHE A 256 9.39 -31.30 -0.98
N GLY A 257 10.64 -31.39 -0.56
CA GLY A 257 11.30 -32.66 -0.25
C GLY A 257 10.86 -33.21 1.10
N ALA A 258 10.20 -34.37 1.11
CA ALA A 258 10.02 -35.18 2.31
C ALA A 258 11.10 -36.26 2.37
N GLY A 259 12.08 -36.08 3.24
CA GLY A 259 13.03 -37.11 3.62
C GLY A 259 12.36 -38.16 4.52
N ILE A 260 12.39 -39.43 4.11
CA ILE A 260 12.17 -40.55 5.03
C ILE A 260 13.44 -41.40 5.06
N VAL A 261 14.13 -41.32 6.21
CA VAL A 261 15.17 -42.24 6.64
C VAL A 261 14.50 -43.57 7.00
N ALA A 262 14.75 -44.62 6.23
CA ALA A 262 14.44 -45.99 6.62
C ALA A 262 15.70 -46.68 7.14
N ALA A 263 15.83 -46.74 8.46
CA ALA A 263 16.69 -47.71 9.13
C ALA A 263 15.88 -48.99 9.39
N ARG A 264 16.42 -50.16 9.04
CA ARG A 264 16.38 -51.34 9.93
C ARG A 264 17.31 -52.46 9.48
N ARG A 265 18.00 -52.98 10.50
CA ARG A 265 18.91 -54.13 10.53
C ARG A 265 18.18 -55.45 10.32
N ALA A 266 18.83 -56.39 9.65
CA ALA A 266 19.07 -57.77 10.09
C ALA A 266 20.22 -58.34 9.25
#